data_AF-A0A292SNW1-F1
#
_entry.id   AF-A0A292SNW1-F1
#
_cell.length_a   1.000
_cell.length_b   1.000
_cell.length_c   1.000
_cell.angle_alpha   90.00
_cell.angle_beta   90.00
_cell.angle_gamma   90.00
#
_symmetry.space_group_name_H-M   'P 1'
#
loop_
_entity.id
_entity.type
_entity.pdbx_description
1 polymer ?
#
loop_
_entity_poly.entity_id
_entity_poly.type
_entity_poly.pdbx_seq_one_letter_code
_entity_poly.pdbx_strand_id
1 'polypeptide(L)'
;MTPISPVFANIASSMGNYNWKKSATDPVELRRAKEIDFMRDMPWMRDTSIQTALSEINDLVFSPEDMRYVKNMGIELPFHSGKECVDFIEKSNIRISFAKPYEKTIHAQYDFSKNAILINKKYKNTKDFPVILAIGEAILHEAGHAKDKDGKSSVQEELNFLGMNAIAHRAFIKKYGDLFSDSDAPIIKDGVSVYAKLFFEPDPEKKNLINRIRSKYGDLPSGDRLHPPGKIARTIVTNKQSLI
;
A
#
# COMPACT_ATOMS: atom_id res chain seq x y z
N MET A 1 -24.43 -6.78 7.04
CA MET A 1 -23.45 -6.17 6.11
C MET A 1 -22.16 -6.00 6.88
N THR A 2 -21.11 -6.73 6.51
CA THR A 2 -19.78 -6.64 7.11
C THR A 2 -19.10 -5.35 6.64
N PRO A 3 -18.36 -4.64 7.50
CA PRO A 3 -17.58 -3.49 7.07
C PRO A 3 -16.49 -3.93 6.09
N ILE A 4 -16.36 -3.19 5.00
CA ILE A 4 -15.37 -3.37 3.92
C ILE A 4 -14.52 -2.10 3.94
N SER A 5 -13.19 -2.21 4.06
CA SER A 5 -12.30 -1.08 3.79
C SER A 5 -11.80 -1.18 2.34
N PRO A 6 -12.34 -0.36 1.41
CA PRO A 6 -11.88 -0.35 0.02
C PRO A 6 -10.64 0.54 -0.14
N VAL A 7 -9.54 -0.03 -0.61
CA VAL A 7 -8.33 0.75 -0.86
C VAL A 7 -8.28 1.16 -2.34
N PHE A 8 -8.22 2.48 -2.55
CA PHE A 8 -8.07 3.18 -3.84
C PHE A 8 -9.36 3.38 -4.66
N ALA A 9 -10.38 4.05 -4.11
CA ALA A 9 -11.37 4.77 -4.92
C ALA A 9 -10.85 6.18 -5.26
N ASN A 10 -10.96 6.62 -6.53
CA ASN A 10 -10.49 7.94 -6.97
C ASN A 10 -11.63 8.65 -7.73
N ILE A 11 -12.01 9.85 -7.27
CA ILE A 11 -12.85 10.82 -7.99
C ILE A 11 -11.96 12.03 -8.32
N ALA A 12 -11.66 12.21 -9.62
CA ALA A 12 -11.29 13.44 -10.34
C ALA A 12 -10.04 14.25 -9.87
N SER A 13 -9.29 15.05 -10.65
CA SER A 13 -9.17 15.38 -12.08
C SER A 13 -7.97 16.34 -12.23
N SER A 14 -7.23 16.22 -13.34
CA SER A 14 -6.43 17.26 -14.05
C SER A 14 -5.36 18.11 -13.33
N MET A 15 -4.20 18.24 -14.01
CA MET A 15 -3.12 19.28 -13.97
C MET A 15 -1.76 18.62 -13.70
N GLY A 16 -0.65 18.88 -14.39
CA GLY A 16 -0.29 19.77 -15.50
C GLY A 16 1.19 19.49 -15.86
N ASN A 17 1.57 19.79 -17.10
CA ASN A 17 2.87 19.48 -17.73
C ASN A 17 4.11 19.63 -16.84
N TYR A 18 4.94 18.58 -16.80
CA TYR A 18 6.35 18.69 -16.45
C TYR A 18 7.21 17.88 -17.43
N ASN A 19 8.01 18.60 -18.23
CA ASN A 19 9.07 18.05 -19.06
C ASN A 19 10.31 17.76 -18.19
N TRP A 20 10.73 16.51 -18.09
CA TRP A 20 12.10 16.16 -17.73
C TRP A 20 12.63 15.05 -18.67
N LYS A 21 13.86 15.27 -19.14
CA LYS A 21 14.54 14.51 -20.21
C LYS A 21 14.86 13.07 -19.79
N LYS A 22 14.75 12.17 -20.77
CA LYS A 22 15.21 10.76 -20.77
C LYS A 22 16.72 10.61 -20.55
N SER A 23 17.09 9.68 -19.68
CA SER A 23 18.17 8.69 -19.81
C SER A 23 18.05 7.76 -18.59
N ALA A 24 17.89 6.44 -18.73
CA ALA A 24 18.95 5.55 -19.18
C ALA A 24 18.38 4.22 -19.68
N THR A 25 18.97 3.73 -20.76
CA THR A 25 18.97 2.32 -21.17
C THR A 25 19.93 1.54 -20.29
N ASP A 26 19.42 0.57 -19.54
CA ASP A 26 20.11 -0.69 -19.22
C ASP A 26 19.06 -1.74 -18.83
N PRO A 27 19.12 -2.98 -19.35
CA PRO A 27 18.24 -4.05 -18.92
C PRO A 27 18.61 -4.41 -17.48
N VAL A 28 17.75 -4.04 -16.52
CA VAL A 28 17.86 -4.50 -15.14
C VAL A 28 17.83 -6.03 -15.16
N GLU A 29 18.99 -6.66 -14.96
CA GLU A 29 19.06 -8.08 -14.61
C GLU A 29 18.13 -8.29 -13.41
N LEU A 30 17.01 -8.97 -13.65
CA LEU A 30 16.08 -9.45 -12.64
C LEU A 30 16.84 -10.34 -11.65
N ARG A 31 17.46 -9.73 -10.65
CA ARG A 31 17.98 -10.43 -9.47
C ARG A 31 16.76 -11.00 -8.74
N ARG A 32 16.43 -12.25 -9.06
CA ARG A 32 15.38 -13.02 -8.39
C ARG A 32 15.74 -13.13 -6.91
N ALA A 33 14.80 -12.73 -6.05
CA ALA A 33 14.78 -13.05 -4.63
C ALA A 33 15.02 -14.55 -4.37
N LYS A 34 15.53 -14.91 -3.18
CA LYS A 34 15.72 -16.33 -2.80
C LYS A 34 14.37 -17.06 -2.89
N GLU A 35 14.37 -18.26 -3.45
CA GLU A 35 13.14 -19.00 -3.71
C GLU A 35 12.44 -19.42 -2.40
N ILE A 36 11.31 -18.79 -2.09
CA ILE A 36 10.34 -19.27 -1.10
C ILE A 36 9.45 -20.30 -1.82
N ASP A 37 9.29 -21.48 -1.22
CA ASP A 37 8.39 -22.50 -1.77
C ASP A 37 6.94 -22.21 -1.35
N PHE A 38 6.34 -21.21 -2.01
CA PHE A 38 4.94 -20.84 -1.77
C PHE A 38 3.96 -21.98 -2.05
N MET A 39 4.32 -23.00 -2.83
CA MET A 39 3.45 -24.15 -3.05
C MET A 39 3.38 -25.05 -1.80
N ARG A 40 4.50 -25.15 -1.07
CA ARG A 40 4.54 -25.81 0.24
C ARG A 40 3.92 -24.94 1.33
N ASP A 41 4.33 -23.67 1.39
CA ASP A 41 4.04 -22.79 2.52
C ASP A 41 2.62 -22.16 2.42
N MET A 42 2.12 -21.98 1.19
CA MET A 42 0.78 -21.44 0.88
C MET A 42 0.12 -22.24 -0.26
N PRO A 43 -0.32 -23.50 -0.04
CA PRO A 43 -0.77 -24.41 -1.11
C PRO A 43 -2.00 -23.92 -1.91
N TRP A 44 -2.71 -22.93 -1.40
CA TRP A 44 -3.83 -22.27 -2.09
C TRP A 44 -3.37 -21.21 -3.11
N MET A 45 -2.10 -20.76 -3.06
CA MET A 45 -1.54 -19.73 -3.93
C MET A 45 -0.93 -20.34 -5.19
N ARG A 46 -1.60 -20.16 -6.33
CA ARG A 46 -1.12 -20.69 -7.62
C ARG A 46 -0.69 -19.61 -8.62
N ASP A 47 -0.94 -18.34 -8.32
CA ASP A 47 -0.66 -17.26 -9.26
C ASP A 47 0.78 -16.78 -9.15
N THR A 48 1.54 -16.93 -10.23
CA THR A 48 2.96 -16.54 -10.30
C THR A 48 3.23 -15.06 -10.00
N SER A 49 2.29 -14.16 -10.30
CA SER A 49 2.47 -12.72 -10.03
C SER A 49 2.36 -12.42 -8.54
N ILE A 50 1.46 -13.10 -7.81
CA ILE A 50 1.35 -12.98 -6.35
C ILE A 50 2.56 -13.63 -5.68
N GLN A 51 2.98 -14.81 -6.12
CA GLN A 51 4.19 -15.48 -5.61
C GLN A 51 5.42 -14.59 -5.79
N THR A 52 5.58 -13.97 -6.97
CA THR A 52 6.69 -13.04 -7.22
C THR A 52 6.57 -11.81 -6.32
N ALA A 53 5.39 -11.21 -6.20
CA ALA A 53 5.16 -10.06 -5.33
C ALA A 53 5.53 -10.36 -3.86
N LEU A 54 5.08 -11.50 -3.32
CA LEU A 54 5.42 -11.91 -1.96
C LEU A 54 6.91 -12.20 -1.78
N SER A 55 7.56 -12.83 -2.76
CA SER A 55 9.00 -13.05 -2.73
C SER A 55 9.76 -11.73 -2.65
N GLU A 56 9.34 -10.75 -3.45
CA GLU A 56 9.97 -9.43 -3.49
C GLU A 56 9.73 -8.61 -2.22
N ILE A 57 8.55 -8.73 -1.60
CA ILE A 57 8.29 -8.17 -0.26
C ILE A 57 9.13 -8.88 0.80
N ASN A 58 9.21 -10.21 0.80
CA ASN A 58 9.94 -10.95 1.83
C ASN A 58 11.39 -10.49 1.96
N ASP A 59 12.03 -10.23 0.82
CA ASP A 59 13.42 -9.76 0.77
C ASP A 59 13.56 -8.24 0.96
N LEU A 60 12.45 -7.51 1.18
CA LEU A 60 12.43 -6.06 1.30
C LEU A 60 12.78 -5.59 2.70
N VAL A 61 13.85 -4.80 2.79
CA VAL A 61 14.34 -4.18 4.02
C VAL A 61 13.97 -2.70 4.05
N PHE A 62 13.27 -2.29 5.11
CA PHE A 62 12.91 -0.89 5.32
C PHE A 62 14.09 -0.09 5.88
N SER A 63 14.32 1.12 5.35
CA SER A 63 15.37 2.01 5.84
C SER A 63 15.04 2.50 7.27
N PRO A 64 15.98 2.41 8.23
CA PRO A 64 15.81 2.99 9.56
C PRO A 64 15.56 4.50 9.54
N GLU A 65 16.15 5.21 8.58
CA GLU A 65 15.95 6.64 8.38
C GLU A 65 14.52 6.94 7.92
N ASP A 66 14.03 6.21 6.92
CA ASP A 66 12.66 6.37 6.41
C ASP A 66 11.61 5.98 7.48
N MET A 67 11.86 4.90 8.24
CA MET A 67 10.99 4.51 9.36
C MET A 67 10.95 5.58 10.45
N ARG A 68 12.10 6.16 10.82
CA ARG A 68 12.17 7.25 11.80
C ARG A 68 11.46 8.50 11.29
N TYR A 69 11.62 8.79 10.00
CA TYR A 69 10.98 9.93 9.36
C TYR A 69 9.45 9.86 9.45
N VAL A 70 8.84 8.75 9.04
CA VAL A 70 7.37 8.62 9.13
C VAL A 70 6.90 8.53 10.59
N LYS A 71 7.68 7.92 11.48
CA LYS A 71 7.36 7.90 12.92
C LYS A 71 7.27 9.31 13.50
N ASN A 72 8.17 10.21 13.11
CA ASN A 72 8.11 11.61 13.52
C ASN A 72 6.87 12.35 12.98
N MET A 73 6.21 11.82 11.94
CA MET A 73 4.92 12.31 11.45
C MET A 73 3.72 11.74 12.23
N GLY A 74 3.96 10.85 13.20
CA GLY A 74 2.91 10.16 13.95
C GLY A 74 2.35 8.94 13.22
N ILE A 75 3.16 8.29 12.37
CA ILE A 75 2.81 7.07 11.63
C ILE A 75 3.39 5.88 12.39
N GLU A 76 2.53 4.94 12.76
CA GLU A 76 2.93 3.69 13.42
C GLU A 76 2.79 2.53 12.44
N LEU A 77 3.90 1.92 12.04
CA LEU A 77 3.92 0.90 11.00
C LEU A 77 3.40 -0.45 11.53
N PRO A 78 2.52 -1.14 10.80
CA PRO A 78 2.05 -2.46 11.21
C PRO A 78 3.15 -3.51 11.08
N PHE A 79 4.13 -3.32 10.18
CA PHE A 79 5.29 -4.19 9.99
C PHE A 79 6.55 -3.35 9.80
N HIS A 80 7.69 -3.83 10.31
CA HIS A 80 9.00 -3.17 10.23
C HIS A 80 9.90 -3.73 9.13
N SER A 81 9.45 -4.76 8.43
CA SER A 81 10.08 -5.32 7.24
C SER A 81 9.05 -6.05 6.40
N GLY A 82 9.35 -6.28 5.12
CA GLY A 82 8.48 -7.10 4.30
C GLY A 82 8.48 -8.57 4.74
N LYS A 83 9.61 -9.08 5.27
CA LYS A 83 9.64 -10.40 5.93
C LYS A 83 8.63 -10.54 7.06
N GLU A 84 8.53 -9.54 7.94
CA GLU A 84 7.55 -9.59 9.05
C GLU A 84 6.11 -9.69 8.54
N CYS A 85 5.80 -9.00 7.43
CA CYS A 85 4.51 -9.09 6.77
C CYS A 85 4.25 -10.49 6.20
N VAL A 86 5.21 -11.06 5.46
CA VAL A 86 5.05 -12.41 4.85
C VAL A 86 4.91 -13.48 5.93
N ASP A 87 5.75 -13.44 6.97
CA ASP A 87 5.66 -14.35 8.12
C ASP A 87 4.28 -14.24 8.80
N PHE A 88 3.69 -13.04 8.88
CA PHE A 88 2.36 -12.83 9.44
C PHE A 88 1.25 -13.41 8.54
N ILE A 89 1.33 -13.22 7.23
CA ILE A 89 0.39 -13.77 6.25
C ILE A 89 0.37 -15.29 6.35
N GLU A 90 1.55 -15.93 6.41
CA GLU A 90 1.69 -17.38 6.57
C GLU A 90 1.09 -17.87 7.88
N LYS A 91 1.52 -17.30 9.02
CA LYS A 91 1.07 -17.73 10.35
C LYS A 91 -0.42 -17.52 10.57
N SER A 92 -0.98 -16.47 9.96
CA SER A 92 -2.41 -16.13 10.07
C SER A 92 -3.25 -16.82 9.00
N ASN A 93 -2.65 -17.62 8.12
CA ASN A 93 -3.30 -18.31 7.00
C ASN A 93 -4.18 -17.37 6.16
N ILE A 94 -3.67 -16.16 5.89
CA ILE A 94 -4.36 -15.15 5.11
C ILE A 94 -4.26 -15.52 3.64
N ARG A 95 -5.40 -15.73 2.98
CA ARG A 95 -5.45 -16.06 1.56
C ARG A 95 -5.22 -14.82 0.72
N ILE A 96 -4.58 -14.96 -0.44
CA ILE A 96 -4.42 -13.88 -1.41
C ILE A 96 -4.94 -14.38 -2.75
N SER A 97 -5.83 -13.60 -3.37
CA SER A 97 -6.44 -14.00 -4.63
C SER A 97 -6.84 -12.81 -5.48
N PHE A 98 -6.99 -13.05 -6.78
CA PHE A 98 -7.59 -12.08 -7.68
C PHE A 98 -9.12 -12.18 -7.63
N ALA A 99 -9.80 -11.06 -7.37
CA ALA A 99 -11.26 -10.99 -7.35
C ALA A 99 -11.78 -9.76 -8.09
N LYS A 100 -13.07 -9.77 -8.46
CA LYS A 100 -13.74 -8.56 -8.95
C LYS A 100 -14.10 -7.71 -7.74
N PRO A 101 -13.52 -6.51 -7.56
CA PRO A 101 -13.95 -5.63 -6.48
C PRO A 101 -15.36 -5.12 -6.73
N TYR A 102 -15.98 -4.58 -5.68
CA TYR A 102 -17.28 -3.90 -5.79
C TYR A 102 -17.20 -2.68 -6.71
N GLU A 103 -16.10 -1.93 -6.63
CA GLU A 103 -15.81 -0.78 -7.50
C GLU A 103 -14.56 -1.01 -8.36
N LYS A 104 -14.59 -0.54 -9.62
CA LYS A 104 -13.48 -0.74 -10.58
C LYS A 104 -12.18 -0.04 -10.17
N THR A 105 -12.30 1.00 -9.36
CA THR A 105 -11.23 1.86 -8.87
C THR A 105 -10.37 1.12 -7.85
N ILE A 106 -10.97 0.35 -6.94
CA ILE A 106 -10.30 -0.42 -5.88
C ILE A 106 -9.20 -1.30 -6.47
N HIS A 107 -8.00 -1.25 -5.90
CA HIS A 107 -6.87 -2.09 -6.34
C HIS A 107 -6.68 -3.33 -5.48
N ALA A 108 -6.92 -3.20 -4.18
CA ALA A 108 -6.92 -4.28 -3.23
C ALA A 108 -7.92 -3.97 -2.09
N GLN A 109 -8.31 -5.02 -1.39
CA GLN A 109 -9.11 -4.93 -0.17
C GLN A 109 -8.91 -6.19 0.67
N TYR A 110 -8.97 -6.04 1.98
CA TYR A 110 -9.07 -7.16 2.90
C TYR A 110 -10.53 -7.57 3.16
N ASP A 111 -10.86 -8.84 2.96
CA ASP A 111 -12.15 -9.44 3.26
C ASP A 111 -12.06 -10.25 4.55
N PHE A 112 -12.47 -9.63 5.67
CA PHE A 112 -12.50 -10.23 7.00
C PHE A 112 -13.25 -11.56 7.05
N SER A 113 -14.35 -11.70 6.29
CA SER A 113 -15.20 -12.90 6.33
C SER A 113 -14.52 -14.13 5.74
N LYS A 114 -13.56 -13.90 4.84
CA LYS A 114 -12.81 -14.96 4.14
C LYS A 114 -11.37 -15.08 4.62
N ASN A 115 -10.93 -14.21 5.53
CA ASN A 115 -9.53 -14.05 5.91
C ASN A 115 -8.65 -13.94 4.66
N ALA A 116 -9.02 -13.01 3.75
CA ALA A 116 -8.44 -12.96 2.42
C ALA A 116 -8.15 -11.55 1.92
N ILE A 117 -6.95 -11.35 1.40
CA ILE A 117 -6.57 -10.19 0.60
C ILE A 117 -7.04 -10.42 -0.84
N LEU A 118 -7.86 -9.51 -1.34
CA LEU A 118 -8.43 -9.57 -2.68
C LEU A 118 -7.79 -8.50 -3.55
N ILE A 119 -6.95 -8.92 -4.49
CA ILE A 119 -6.35 -8.04 -5.50
C ILE A 119 -7.30 -7.91 -6.68
N ASN A 120 -7.43 -6.72 -7.26
CA ASN A 120 -8.32 -6.50 -8.40
C ASN A 120 -7.93 -7.40 -9.59
N LYS A 121 -8.89 -8.20 -10.05
CA LYS A 121 -8.69 -9.20 -11.12
C LYS A 121 -8.15 -8.63 -12.43
N LYS A 122 -8.23 -7.32 -12.66
CA LYS A 122 -7.66 -6.68 -13.85
C LYS A 122 -6.13 -6.83 -13.92
N TYR A 123 -5.46 -7.09 -12.79
CA TYR A 123 -4.02 -7.34 -12.71
C TYR A 123 -3.65 -8.83 -12.78
N LYS A 124 -4.63 -9.73 -12.87
CA LYS A 124 -4.39 -11.17 -12.89
C LYS A 124 -3.49 -11.55 -14.08
N ASN A 125 -2.55 -12.46 -13.85
CA ASN A 125 -1.57 -12.93 -14.83
C ASN A 125 -0.65 -11.83 -15.41
N THR A 126 -0.58 -10.64 -14.79
CA THR A 126 0.35 -9.61 -15.25
C THR A 126 1.78 -10.14 -15.31
N LYS A 127 2.52 -9.69 -16.33
CA LYS A 127 3.97 -9.93 -16.48
C LYS A 127 4.77 -8.63 -16.37
N ASP A 128 4.08 -7.51 -16.17
CA ASP A 128 4.67 -6.21 -15.94
C ASP A 128 5.24 -6.18 -14.51
N PHE A 129 6.57 -6.14 -14.40
CA PHE A 129 7.29 -6.22 -13.14
C PHE A 129 6.98 -5.03 -12.20
N PRO A 130 6.97 -3.76 -12.66
CA PRO A 130 6.43 -2.65 -11.87
C PRO A 130 5.05 -2.93 -11.28
N VAL A 131 4.13 -3.49 -12.07
CA VAL A 131 2.78 -3.83 -11.59
C VAL A 131 2.84 -4.93 -10.53
N ILE A 132 3.73 -5.93 -10.67
CA ILE A 132 3.94 -6.97 -9.67
C ILE A 132 4.43 -6.38 -8.34
N LEU A 133 5.38 -5.44 -8.37
CA LEU A 133 5.85 -4.78 -7.14
C LEU A 133 4.74 -3.95 -6.49
N ALA A 134 3.95 -3.24 -7.29
CA ALA A 134 2.80 -2.48 -6.79
C ALA A 134 1.69 -3.38 -6.22
N ILE A 135 1.49 -4.59 -6.75
CA ILE A 135 0.65 -5.62 -6.12
C ILE A 135 1.22 -5.98 -4.75
N GLY A 136 2.55 -6.10 -4.64
CA GLY A 136 3.20 -6.38 -3.36
C GLY A 136 2.97 -5.29 -2.32
N GLU A 137 3.13 -4.03 -2.70
CA GLU A 137 2.78 -2.90 -1.83
C GLU A 137 1.30 -2.89 -1.43
N ALA A 138 0.39 -3.26 -2.33
CA ALA A 138 -1.03 -3.42 -1.99
C ALA A 138 -1.24 -4.56 -0.98
N ILE A 139 -0.56 -5.71 -1.15
CA ILE A 139 -0.61 -6.82 -0.19
C ILE A 139 -0.12 -6.38 1.20
N LEU A 140 0.98 -5.63 1.26
CA LEU A 140 1.50 -5.06 2.51
C LEU A 140 0.42 -4.25 3.24
N HIS A 141 -0.24 -3.33 2.53
CA HIS A 141 -1.31 -2.51 3.08
C HIS A 141 -2.47 -3.35 3.63
N GLU A 142 -2.99 -4.29 2.84
CA GLU A 142 -4.13 -5.12 3.26
C GLU A 142 -3.78 -6.09 4.40
N ALA A 143 -2.52 -6.52 4.48
CA ALA A 143 -2.03 -7.29 5.63
C ALA A 143 -2.02 -6.46 6.92
N GLY A 144 -1.88 -5.12 6.82
CA GLY A 144 -2.06 -4.19 7.93
C GLY A 144 -3.47 -4.27 8.51
N HIS A 145 -4.49 -4.13 7.67
CA HIS A 145 -5.89 -4.30 8.08
C HIS A 145 -6.15 -5.68 8.71
N ALA A 146 -5.55 -6.73 8.15
CA ALA A 146 -5.66 -8.08 8.70
C ALA A 146 -5.03 -8.24 10.09
N LYS A 147 -3.96 -7.48 10.39
CA LYS A 147 -3.27 -7.48 11.69
C LYS A 147 -4.07 -6.73 12.76
N ASP A 148 -4.82 -5.70 12.37
CA ASP A 148 -5.58 -4.86 13.29
C ASP A 148 -6.84 -5.55 13.87
N LYS A 149 -7.50 -6.39 13.06
CA LYS A 149 -8.60 -7.30 13.46
C LYS A 149 -9.85 -6.64 14.07
N ASP A 150 -10.04 -5.33 13.94
CA ASP A 150 -11.21 -4.65 14.51
C ASP A 150 -12.36 -4.44 13.51
N GLY A 151 -12.08 -4.59 12.22
CA GLY A 151 -13.04 -4.43 11.12
C GLY A 151 -13.52 -2.99 10.92
N LYS A 152 -12.88 -2.00 11.51
CA LYS A 152 -13.27 -0.60 11.40
C LYS A 152 -12.09 0.21 10.87
N SER A 153 -12.39 1.17 10.00
CA SER A 153 -11.33 2.03 9.47
C SER A 153 -11.39 3.44 9.98
N SER A 154 -10.20 4.00 10.16
CA SER A 154 -9.97 5.38 10.57
C SER A 154 -8.92 6.03 9.69
N VAL A 155 -8.92 7.37 9.66
CA VAL A 155 -7.91 8.14 8.92
C VAL A 155 -6.49 7.80 9.39
N GLN A 156 -6.29 7.60 10.70
CA GLN A 156 -5.00 7.25 11.24
C GLN A 156 -4.55 5.82 10.86
N GLU A 157 -5.47 4.86 10.83
CA GLU A 157 -5.19 3.50 10.32
C GLU A 157 -4.67 3.56 8.87
N GLU A 158 -5.40 4.25 7.99
CA GLU A 158 -5.02 4.41 6.59
C GLU A 158 -3.67 5.13 6.43
N LEU A 159 -3.41 6.17 7.24
CA LEU A 159 -2.11 6.85 7.27
C LEU A 159 -0.97 5.91 7.67
N ASN A 160 -1.19 5.05 8.68
CA ASN A 160 -0.22 4.06 9.12
C ASN A 160 0.15 3.10 7.99
N PHE A 161 -0.85 2.57 7.29
CA PHE A 161 -0.64 1.56 6.25
C PHE A 161 -0.13 2.16 4.94
N LEU A 162 -0.58 3.36 4.56
CA LEU A 162 -0.02 4.10 3.42
C LEU A 162 1.41 4.57 3.69
N GLY A 163 1.75 4.89 4.93
CA GLY A 163 3.12 5.21 5.33
C GLY A 163 4.06 4.01 5.17
N MET A 164 3.59 2.81 5.48
CA MET A 164 4.32 1.57 5.19
C MET A 164 4.51 1.36 3.69
N ASN A 165 3.47 1.56 2.88
CA ASN A 165 3.60 1.48 1.42
C ASN A 165 4.63 2.48 0.90
N ALA A 166 4.61 3.72 1.38
CA ALA A 166 5.57 4.74 0.98
C ALA A 166 7.04 4.32 1.26
N ILE A 167 7.29 3.64 2.39
CA ILE A 167 8.61 3.09 2.71
C ILE A 167 8.95 1.92 1.81
N ALA A 168 8.01 0.99 1.59
CA ALA A 168 8.21 -0.14 0.70
C ALA A 168 8.53 0.33 -0.73
N HIS A 169 7.82 1.34 -1.23
CA HIS A 169 8.06 1.95 -2.52
C HIS A 169 9.48 2.50 -2.66
N ARG A 170 9.95 3.27 -1.66
CA ARG A 170 11.32 3.81 -1.63
C ARG A 170 12.36 2.71 -1.54
N ALA A 171 12.09 1.63 -0.80
CA ALA A 171 12.97 0.47 -0.74
C ALA A 171 13.06 -0.24 -2.10
N PHE A 172 11.95 -0.37 -2.83
CA PHE A 172 11.97 -0.88 -4.21
C PHE A 172 12.73 0.03 -5.17
N ILE A 173 12.52 1.35 -5.10
CA ILE A 173 13.30 2.31 -5.90
C ILE A 173 14.80 2.20 -5.59
N LYS A 174 15.17 2.04 -4.32
CA LYS A 174 16.58 1.83 -3.93
C LYS A 174 17.14 0.50 -4.46
N LYS A 175 16.32 -0.56 -4.52
CA LYS A 175 16.72 -1.89 -4.99
C LYS A 175 16.83 -1.96 -6.52
N TYR A 176 15.95 -1.28 -7.25
CA TYR A 176 15.76 -1.48 -8.69
C TYR A 176 15.90 -0.21 -9.55
N GLY A 177 16.07 0.96 -8.94
CA GLY A 177 16.08 2.24 -9.65
C GLY A 177 14.67 2.76 -9.94
N ASP A 178 14.56 3.63 -10.93
CA ASP A 178 13.32 4.36 -11.27
C ASP A 178 12.34 3.51 -12.10
N LEU A 179 12.03 2.29 -11.64
CA LEU A 179 11.26 1.31 -12.42
C LEU A 179 9.77 1.70 -12.60
N PHE A 180 9.26 2.66 -11.82
CA PHE A 180 7.85 3.03 -11.78
C PHE A 180 7.51 4.25 -12.65
N SER A 181 8.50 5.05 -13.07
CA SER A 181 8.28 6.38 -13.66
C SER A 181 7.54 6.35 -15.00
N ASP A 182 7.76 5.32 -15.81
CA ASP A 182 7.15 5.16 -17.12
C ASP A 182 5.85 4.32 -17.11
N SER A 183 5.38 3.87 -15.94
CA SER A 183 4.18 3.01 -15.86
C SER A 183 2.88 3.82 -15.78
N ASP A 184 1.99 3.59 -16.74
CA ASP A 184 0.62 4.11 -16.72
C ASP A 184 -0.39 3.21 -15.98
N ALA A 185 0.08 2.13 -15.36
CA ALA A 185 -0.82 1.22 -14.64
C ALA A 185 -1.47 1.95 -13.44
N PRO A 186 -2.81 1.92 -13.29
CA PRO A 186 -3.50 2.70 -12.25
C PRO A 186 -3.03 2.39 -10.82
N ILE A 187 -2.63 1.14 -10.53
CA ILE A 187 -2.13 0.76 -9.19
C ILE A 187 -0.83 1.49 -8.83
N ILE A 188 -0.07 1.93 -9.82
CA ILE A 188 1.17 2.70 -9.67
C ILE A 188 0.83 4.19 -9.71
N LYS A 189 0.26 4.66 -10.82
CA LYS A 189 0.05 6.08 -11.13
C LYS A 189 -0.94 6.78 -10.20
N ASP A 190 -1.99 6.08 -9.76
CA ASP A 190 -3.00 6.62 -8.85
C ASP A 190 -2.90 6.04 -7.43
N GLY A 191 -2.12 4.97 -7.28
CA GLY A 191 -1.88 4.25 -6.04
C GLY A 191 -0.49 4.52 -5.49
N VAL A 192 0.36 3.51 -5.53
CA VAL A 192 1.55 3.41 -4.65
C VAL A 192 2.56 4.54 -4.79
N SER A 193 2.87 4.96 -6.02
CA SER A 193 3.87 6.02 -6.27
C SER A 193 3.40 7.40 -5.79
N VAL A 194 2.08 7.64 -5.77
CA VAL A 194 1.53 8.92 -5.29
C VAL A 194 1.81 9.08 -3.81
N TYR A 195 1.53 8.05 -3.01
CA TYR A 195 1.73 8.14 -1.56
C TYR A 195 3.21 8.21 -1.20
N ALA A 196 4.08 7.47 -1.88
CA ALA A 196 5.53 7.59 -1.66
C ALA A 196 6.04 9.02 -1.86
N LYS A 197 5.58 9.71 -2.91
CA LYS A 197 5.90 11.13 -3.13
C LYS A 197 5.34 12.00 -2.00
N LEU A 198 4.05 11.91 -1.71
CA LEU A 198 3.37 12.75 -0.72
C LEU A 198 3.92 12.60 0.71
N PHE A 199 4.25 11.38 1.13
CA PHE A 199 4.83 11.13 2.45
C PHE A 199 6.22 11.75 2.57
N PHE A 200 7.04 11.72 1.53
CA PHE A 200 8.43 12.19 1.56
C PHE A 200 8.66 13.55 0.90
N GLU A 201 7.59 14.27 0.55
CA GLU A 201 7.65 15.67 0.12
C GLU A 201 8.31 16.55 1.19
N PRO A 202 9.13 17.55 0.81
CA PRO A 202 9.86 18.37 1.77
C PRO A 202 8.96 19.33 2.58
N ASP A 203 7.67 19.47 2.22
CA ASP A 203 6.71 20.29 2.93
C ASP A 203 6.50 19.78 4.38
N PRO A 204 6.93 20.53 5.43
CA PRO A 204 6.74 20.12 6.81
C PRO A 204 5.27 20.13 7.24
N GLU A 205 4.41 20.89 6.55
CA GLU A 205 2.97 20.95 6.83
C GLU A 205 2.20 19.82 6.13
N LYS A 206 2.83 19.10 5.20
CA LYS A 206 2.25 17.96 4.49
C LYS A 206 0.90 18.26 3.84
N LYS A 207 0.72 19.47 3.30
CA LYS A 207 -0.55 19.96 2.77
C LYS A 207 -1.12 19.05 1.67
N ASN A 208 -0.27 18.60 0.74
CA ASN A 208 -0.71 17.73 -0.35
C ASN A 208 -1.11 16.34 0.14
N LEU A 209 -0.34 15.77 1.09
CA LEU A 209 -0.70 14.51 1.73
C LEU A 209 -2.05 14.63 2.45
N ILE A 210 -2.23 15.68 3.27
CA ILE A 210 -3.48 15.97 3.97
C ILE A 210 -4.65 16.07 2.98
N ASN A 211 -4.49 16.82 1.88
CA ASN A 211 -5.54 16.97 0.89
C ASN A 211 -5.88 15.65 0.19
N ARG A 212 -4.88 14.84 -0.16
CA ARG A 212 -5.07 13.53 -0.78
C ARG A 212 -5.82 12.58 0.16
N ILE A 213 -5.42 12.52 1.43
CA ILE A 213 -6.06 11.66 2.42
C ILE A 213 -7.48 12.16 2.71
N ARG A 214 -7.70 13.47 2.86
CA ARG A 214 -9.04 14.04 3.03
C ARG A 214 -9.97 13.71 1.88
N SER A 215 -9.50 13.80 0.65
CA SER A 215 -10.33 13.49 -0.53
C SER A 215 -10.78 12.03 -0.59
N LYS A 216 -10.01 11.10 -0.01
CA LYS A 216 -10.27 9.66 -0.10
C LYS A 216 -10.89 9.07 1.17
N TYR A 217 -10.53 9.60 2.32
CA TYR A 217 -10.83 9.05 3.64
C TYR A 217 -11.42 10.07 4.60
N GLY A 218 -11.75 11.29 4.13
CA GLY A 218 -12.23 12.38 5.00
C GLY A 218 -13.56 12.11 5.71
N ASP A 219 -14.32 11.11 5.25
CA ASP A 219 -15.56 10.66 5.88
C ASP A 219 -15.34 9.64 7.02
N LEU A 220 -14.11 9.11 7.17
CA LEU A 220 -13.74 8.22 8.26
C LEU A 220 -13.49 9.01 9.56
N PRO A 221 -13.67 8.38 10.74
CA PRO A 221 -13.24 8.97 11.99
C PRO A 221 -11.73 9.23 11.96
N SER A 222 -11.28 10.28 12.65
CA SER A 222 -9.86 10.66 12.64
C SER A 222 -8.93 9.56 13.15
N GLY A 223 -9.41 8.74 14.09
CA GLY A 223 -8.68 7.62 14.68
C GLY A 223 -9.63 6.78 15.50
N ASP A 224 -9.12 5.68 16.03
CA ASP A 224 -9.85 4.72 16.86
C ASP A 224 -8.98 4.30 18.07
N ARG A 225 -9.37 3.22 18.75
CA ARG A 225 -8.68 2.73 19.94
C ARG A 225 -7.32 2.12 19.63
N LEU A 226 -7.18 1.45 18.48
CA LEU A 226 -5.95 0.79 18.04
C LEU A 226 -5.06 1.77 17.25
N HIS A 227 -5.68 2.75 16.60
CA HIS A 227 -5.04 3.82 15.84
C HIS A 227 -5.44 5.21 16.38
N PRO A 228 -4.94 5.64 17.56
CA PRO A 228 -5.26 6.94 18.12
C PRO A 228 -4.85 8.09 17.19
N PRO A 229 -5.69 9.11 16.98
CA PRO A 229 -5.45 10.12 15.96
C PRO A 229 -4.22 10.99 16.27
N GLY A 230 -3.25 10.98 15.37
CA GLY A 230 -2.09 11.86 15.35
C GLY A 230 -2.39 13.25 14.80
N LYS A 231 -1.35 14.10 14.70
CA LYS A 231 -1.51 15.50 14.26
C LYS A 231 -2.13 15.60 12.86
N ILE A 232 -1.63 14.83 11.90
CA ILE A 232 -2.11 14.84 10.51
C ILE A 232 -3.58 14.40 10.46
N ALA A 233 -3.92 13.27 11.07
CA ALA A 233 -5.28 12.73 11.07
C ALA A 233 -6.33 13.71 11.62
N ARG A 234 -6.00 14.45 12.70
CA ARG A 234 -6.90 15.48 13.28
C ARG A 234 -7.16 16.65 12.35
N THR A 235 -6.23 16.98 11.45
CA THR A 235 -6.42 18.09 10.48
C THR A 235 -7.25 17.69 9.27
N ILE A 236 -7.40 16.38 9.01
CA ILE A 236 -8.16 15.87 7.88
C ILE A 236 -9.65 15.95 8.15
N VAL A 237 -10.07 15.57 9.36
CA VAL A 237 -11.46 15.59 9.79
C VAL A 237 -11.85 16.98 10.29
N THR A 238 -12.31 17.83 9.37
CA THR A 238 -12.90 19.13 9.73
C THR A 238 -14.40 18.98 10.03
N ASN A 239 -14.78 19.10 11.31
CA ASN A 239 -16.09 19.49 11.84
C ASN A 239 -17.35 19.11 11.01
N LYS A 240 -17.60 17.82 10.80
CA LYS A 240 -18.97 17.32 10.59
C LYS A 240 -19.43 16.28 11.60
N GLN A 241 -18.56 15.81 12.51
CA GLN A 241 -18.89 14.77 13.49
C GLN A 241 -18.58 15.16 14.95
N SER A 242 -18.28 16.43 15.24
CA SER A 242 -18.12 16.94 16.61
C SER A 242 -19.45 17.27 17.31
N LEU A 243 -20.57 16.71 16.84
CA LEU A 243 -21.91 16.85 17.45
C LEU A 243 -22.67 15.52 17.39
N ILE A 244 -22.27 14.54 18.19
CA ILE A 244 -23.19 13.63 18.90
C ILE A 244 -22.60 13.37 20.29
#